data_AF-A0A1Q9V990-F1
#
_entry.id   AF-A0A1Q9V990-F1
#
_cell.length_a   1.000
_cell.length_b   1.000
_cell.length_c   1.000
_cell.angle_alpha   90.00
_cell.angle_beta   90.00
_cell.angle_gamma   90.00
#
_symmetry.space_group_name_H-M   'P 1'
#
loop_
_entity.id
_entity.type
_entity.pdbx_description
1 polymer ?
#
loop_
_entity_poly.entity_id
_entity_poly.type
_entity_poly.pdbx_seq_one_letter_code
_entity_poly.pdbx_strand_id
1 'polypeptide(L)'
;MCQGTGTMSWQQPSPDGSVLRTIEMDCPNGCGASWKHPHAERHRVVDQPDDRPARVRGRVDESQEIGADFIRQALANWGFSNPR
;
A
#
# COMPACT_ATOMS: atom_id res chain seq x y z
N MET A 1 -5.22 11.70 12.55
CA MET A 1 -3.98 11.00 12.17
C MET A 1 -2.80 11.88 12.55
N CYS A 2 -1.97 11.45 13.53
CA CYS A 2 -0.89 12.12 14.29
C CYS A 2 -0.97 13.63 14.68
N GLN A 3 -1.92 14.43 14.21
CA GLN A 3 -2.13 15.84 14.63
C GLN A 3 -0.87 16.73 14.59
N GLY A 4 0.11 16.40 13.74
CA GLY A 4 1.36 17.15 13.62
C GLY A 4 2.41 16.86 14.70
N THR A 5 2.19 15.92 15.61
CA THR A 5 3.17 15.54 16.65
C THR A 5 4.31 14.68 16.11
N GLY A 6 4.14 14.10 14.91
CA GLY A 6 5.09 13.18 14.32
C GLY A 6 4.99 11.74 14.84
N THR A 7 4.16 11.50 15.86
CA THR A 7 3.98 10.18 16.49
C THR A 7 2.49 9.89 16.69
N MET A 8 2.06 8.67 16.38
CA MET A 8 0.76 8.16 16.75
C MET A 8 0.85 7.45 18.10
N SER A 9 -0.06 7.78 19.00
CA SER A 9 -0.17 7.14 20.32
C SER A 9 -1.57 6.56 20.51
N TRP A 10 -1.65 5.32 21.00
CA TRP A 10 -2.91 4.67 21.37
C TRP A 10 -2.71 3.72 22.55
N GLN A 11 -3.80 3.39 23.24
CA GLN A 11 -3.78 2.36 24.28
C GLN A 11 -4.16 1.01 23.70
N GLN A 12 -3.38 -0.01 24.04
CA GLN A 12 -3.66 -1.40 23.68
C GLN A 12 -3.60 -2.27 24.93
N PRO A 13 -4.53 -3.22 25.12
CA PRO A 13 -4.41 -4.21 26.18
C PRO A 13 -3.14 -5.05 26.01
N SER A 14 -2.54 -5.43 27.14
CA SER A 14 -1.52 -6.48 27.18
C SER A 14 -2.12 -7.81 26.69
N PRO A 15 -1.29 -8.78 26.24
CA PRO A 15 -1.80 -10.04 25.71
C PRO A 15 -2.69 -10.83 26.68
N ASP A 16 -2.48 -10.65 27.98
CA ASP A 16 -3.26 -11.21 29.08
C ASP A 16 -4.45 -10.32 29.49
N GLY A 17 -4.64 -9.16 28.85
CA GLY A 17 -5.75 -8.24 29.04
C GLY A 17 -5.75 -7.46 30.36
N SER A 18 -4.72 -7.63 31.20
CA SER A 18 -4.69 -7.11 32.56
C SER A 18 -4.27 -5.64 32.66
N VAL A 19 -3.50 -5.14 31.69
CA VAL A 19 -2.92 -3.80 31.71
C VAL A 19 -3.09 -3.14 30.34
N LEU A 20 -3.46 -1.85 30.35
CA LEU A 20 -3.38 -1.03 29.14
C LEU A 20 -1.97 -0.46 29.00
N ARG A 21 -1.30 -0.78 27.89
CA ARG A 21 -0.03 -0.18 27.52
C ARG A 21 -0.24 0.90 26.46
N THR A 22 0.45 2.01 26.62
CA THR A 22 0.56 3.02 25.57
C THR A 22 1.53 2.53 24.50
N ILE A 23 1.10 2.53 23.25
CA ILE A 23 1.95 2.27 22.09
C ILE A 23 2.21 3.60 21.40
N GLU A 24 3.47 3.84 21.08
CA GLU A 24 3.90 4.97 20.28
C GLU A 24 4.56 4.46 19.00
N MET A 25 4.23 5.09 17.88
CA MET A 25 4.76 4.74 16.57
C MET A 25 4.93 6.00 15.73
N ASP A 26 5.99 6.07 14.93
CA ASP A 26 6.19 7.17 14.00
C ASP A 26 5.00 7.33 13.05
N CYS A 27 4.63 8.58 12.78
CA CYS A 27 3.51 8.87 11.91
C CYS A 27 3.81 8.39 10.47
N PRO A 28 3.01 7.48 9.90
CA PRO A 28 3.28 6.91 8.57
C PRO A 28 3.22 7.95 7.44
N ASN A 29 2.58 9.11 7.68
CA ASN A 29 2.60 10.25 6.76
C ASN A 29 3.92 11.03 6.77
N GLY A 30 4.93 10.55 7.52
CA GLY A 30 6.25 11.17 7.58
C GLY A 30 6.24 12.51 8.32
N CYS A 31 5.33 12.74 9.26
CA CYS A 31 5.35 13.95 10.08
C CYS A 31 6.41 13.89 11.20
N GLY A 32 7.04 12.71 11.40
CA GLY A 32 8.07 12.49 12.41
C GLY A 32 9.49 12.77 11.93
N ALA A 33 10.45 12.67 12.85
CA ALA A 33 11.87 12.94 12.61
C ALA A 33 12.62 11.83 11.87
N SER A 34 11.93 10.75 11.46
CA SER A 34 12.55 9.68 10.70
C SER A 34 13.00 10.16 9.32
N TRP A 35 14.17 9.66 8.92
CA TRP A 35 14.81 10.02 7.66
C TRP A 35 13.87 9.71 6.48
N LYS A 36 13.53 10.76 5.72
CA LYS A 36 12.85 10.62 4.44
C LYS A 36 13.91 10.45 3.36
N HIS A 37 13.78 9.40 2.56
CA HIS A 37 14.57 9.29 1.35
C HIS A 37 14.35 10.55 0.48
N PRO A 38 15.38 11.20 -0.08
CA PRO A 38 15.23 12.44 -0.84
C PRO A 38 14.20 12.38 -1.99
N HIS A 39 13.95 11.18 -2.51
CA HIS A 39 12.91 10.94 -3.53
C HIS A 39 11.47 10.90 -2.97
N ALA A 40 11.28 10.68 -1.66
CA ALA A 40 9.98 10.69 -0.99
C ALA A 40 9.49 12.12 -0.67
N GLU A 41 10.36 13.13 -0.67
CA GLU A 41 10.00 14.52 -0.36
C GLU A 41 9.21 15.22 -1.48
N ARG A 42 9.16 14.65 -2.69
CA ARG A 42 8.64 15.37 -3.86
C ARG A 42 7.22 14.99 -4.30
N HIS A 43 6.48 14.17 -3.56
CA HIS A 43 5.15 13.68 -3.98
C HIS A 43 5.09 13.15 -5.42
N ARG A 44 6.25 12.78 -5.99
CA ARG A 44 6.33 12.25 -7.34
C ARG A 44 6.29 10.74 -7.19
N VAL A 45 5.18 10.15 -7.64
CA VAL A 45 5.18 8.77 -8.13
C VAL A 45 6.42 8.61 -8.99
N VAL A 46 7.14 7.49 -8.82
CA VAL A 46 8.40 7.25 -9.52
C VAL A 46 8.13 7.05 -11.02
N ASP A 47 7.93 8.14 -11.75
CA ASP A 47 8.05 8.20 -13.21
C ASP A 47 9.50 8.52 -13.55
N GLN A 48 10.42 7.65 -13.15
CA GLN A 48 11.71 7.60 -13.84
C GLN A 48 11.57 6.66 -15.03
N PRO A 49 12.13 7.02 -16.21
CA PRO A 49 12.27 6.05 -17.28
C PRO A 49 13.03 4.85 -16.75
N ASP A 50 12.41 3.68 -16.88
CA ASP A 50 12.92 2.46 -16.28
C ASP A 50 14.10 1.93 -17.11
N ASP A 51 15.32 2.33 -16.76
CA ASP A 51 16.55 1.76 -17.33
C ASP A 51 16.81 0.31 -16.86
N ARG A 52 15.93 -0.28 -16.03
CA ARG A 52 16.03 -1.70 -15.68
C ARG A 52 15.71 -2.52 -16.93
N PRO A 53 16.39 -3.66 -17.12
CA PRO A 53 16.05 -4.58 -18.19
C PRO A 53 14.57 -4.95 -18.10
N ALA A 54 13.89 -4.99 -19.25
CA ALA A 54 12.50 -5.39 -19.32
C ALA A 54 12.28 -6.65 -18.49
N ARG A 55 11.37 -6.56 -17.51
CA ARG A 55 11.09 -7.67 -16.62
C ARG A 55 10.65 -8.89 -17.44
N VAL A 56 11.29 -10.02 -17.21
CA VAL A 56 10.89 -11.30 -17.82
C VAL A 56 9.56 -11.73 -17.22
N ARG A 57 8.61 -12.08 -18.10
CA ARG A 57 7.30 -12.61 -17.71
C ARG A 57 7.47 -13.88 -16.88
N GLY A 58 6.78 -13.96 -15.74
CA GLY A 58 6.84 -15.09 -14.84
C GLY A 58 5.46 -15.55 -14.36
N ARG A 59 5.46 -16.52 -13.44
CA ARG A 59 4.22 -17.12 -12.89
C ARG A 59 3.26 -16.11 -12.27
N VAL A 60 3.79 -15.00 -11.73
CA VAL A 60 2.96 -13.91 -11.20
C VAL A 60 2.15 -13.26 -12.32
N ASP A 61 2.74 -13.05 -13.49
CA ASP A 61 2.07 -12.43 -14.63
C ASP A 61 0.98 -13.36 -15.19
N GLU A 62 1.26 -14.67 -15.25
CA GLU A 62 0.26 -15.69 -15.62
C GLU A 62 -0.92 -15.74 -14.64
N SER A 63 -0.64 -15.71 -13.33
CA SER A 63 -1.69 -15.70 -12.31
C SER A 63 -2.58 -14.46 -12.39
N GLN A 64 -1.99 -13.31 -12.71
CA GLN A 64 -2.73 -12.05 -12.85
C GLN A 64 -3.62 -12.07 -14.10
N GLU A 65 -3.15 -12.64 -15.21
CA GLU A 65 -3.97 -12.83 -16.41
C GLU A 65 -5.16 -13.75 -16.17
N ILE A 66 -4.94 -14.91 -15.51
CA ILE A 66 -6.02 -15.84 -15.15
C ILE A 66 -7.06 -15.17 -14.25
N GLY A 67 -6.60 -14.42 -13.24
CA GLY A 67 -7.49 -13.66 -12.36
C GLY A 67 -8.28 -12.59 -13.11
N ALA A 68 -7.63 -11.87 -14.02
CA ALA A 68 -8.28 -10.85 -14.85
C ALA A 68 -9.33 -11.45 -15.79
N ASP A 69 -9.07 -12.63 -16.37
CA ASP A 69 -10.03 -13.34 -17.23
C ASP A 69 -11.26 -13.80 -16.45
N PHE A 70 -11.06 -14.35 -15.26
CA PHE A 70 -12.16 -14.71 -14.36
C PHE A 70 -13.05 -13.51 -14.06
N ILE A 71 -12.45 -12.37 -13.68
CA ILE A 71 -13.19 -11.15 -13.35
C ILE A 71 -13.95 -10.63 -14.58
N ARG A 72 -13.31 -10.60 -15.76
CA ARG A 72 -13.94 -10.18 -17.01
C ARG A 72 -15.16 -11.04 -17.34
N GLN A 73 -15.05 -12.35 -17.19
CA GLN A 73 -16.14 -13.28 -17.46
C GLN A 73 -17.29 -13.12 -16.45
N ALA A 74 -16.97 -12.97 -15.16
CA ALA A 74 -17.97 -12.74 -14.12
C ALA A 74 -18.75 -11.44 -14.36
N LEU A 75 -18.06 -10.35 -14.71
CA LEU A 75 -18.68 -9.07 -15.02
C LEU A 75 -19.58 -9.15 -16.25
N ALA A 76 -19.14 -9.84 -17.31
CA ALA A 76 -19.96 -10.08 -18.50
C ALA A 76 -21.24 -10.88 -18.18
N ASN A 77 -21.12 -11.93 -17.37
CA ASN A 77 -22.28 -12.74 -16.93
C ASN A 77 -23.27 -11.93 -16.09
N TRP A 78 -22.80 -10.91 -15.36
CA TRP A 78 -23.64 -9.97 -14.61
C TRP A 78 -24.15 -8.80 -15.44
N GLY A 79 -23.88 -8.77 -16.75
CA GLY A 79 -24.39 -7.76 -17.68
C GLY A 79 -23.57 -6.47 -17.74
N PHE A 80 -22.38 -6.44 -17.11
CA PHE A 80 -21.44 -5.33 -17.25
C PHE A 80 -20.59 -5.53 -18.50
N SER A 81 -21.00 -4.95 -19.62
CA SER A 81 -20.17 -4.83 -20.81
C SER A 81 -19.33 -3.55 -20.73
N ASN A 82 -18.05 -3.64 -21.06
CA ASN A 82 -17.17 -2.47 -21.08
C ASN A 82 -17.63 -1.54 -22.21
N PRO A 83 -18.10 -0.31 -21.95
CA PRO A 83 -18.38 0.65 -23.02
C PRO A 83 -17.05 0.99 -23.72
N ARG A 84 -17.08 1.01 -25.05
CA ARG A 84 -15.94 1.40 -25.89
C ARG A 84 -15.54 2.86 -25.68
#